data_AF-A0A1V1NTZ1-F1
#
_entry.id   AF-A0A1V1NTZ1-F1
#
_cell.length_a   1.000
_cell.length_b   1.000
_cell.length_c   1.000
_cell.angle_alpha   90.00
_cell.angle_beta   90.00
_cell.angle_gamma   90.00
#
_symmetry.space_group_name_H-M   'P 1'
#
loop_
_entity.id
_entity.type
_entity.pdbx_description
1 polymer ?
#
loop_
_entity_poly.entity_id
_entity_poly.type
_entity_poly.pdbx_seq_one_letter_code
_entity_poly.pdbx_strand_id
1 'polypeptide(L)'
;MNDWINRTPKDILFIYGPKSSGKTTLLMKFIELNLSDKHYNIKHFNLRKVLIANYIDFIQAFFEVDYSKSPQESNKGLNTV
;
A
#
# COMPACT_ATOMS: atom_id res chain seq x y z
N MET A 1 -3.71 -12.90 -11.96
CA MET A 1 -3.22 -12.08 -10.83
C MET A 1 -1.92 -12.64 -10.26
N ASN A 2 -1.86 -13.94 -9.95
CA ASN A 2 -0.63 -14.59 -9.42
C ASN A 2 0.58 -14.44 -10.35
N ASP A 3 0.39 -14.61 -11.66
CA ASP A 3 1.47 -14.41 -12.64
C ASP A 3 1.99 -12.96 -12.69
N TRP A 4 1.18 -11.98 -12.28
CA TRP A 4 1.60 -10.59 -12.22
C TRP A 4 2.48 -10.32 -10.99
N ILE A 5 2.12 -10.89 -9.84
CA ILE A 5 2.87 -10.76 -8.58
C ILE A 5 4.29 -11.34 -8.68
N ASN A 6 4.45 -12.40 -9.46
CA ASN A 6 5.74 -13.09 -9.60
C ASN A 6 6.68 -12.43 -10.62
N ARG A 7 6.21 -11.41 -11.34
CA ARG A 7 7.04 -10.62 -12.26
C ARG A 7 7.71 -9.47 -11.52
N THR A 8 8.81 -8.98 -12.07
CA THR A 8 9.43 -7.72 -11.62
C THR A 8 8.41 -6.58 -11.67
N PRO A 9 8.29 -5.75 -10.63
CA PRO A 9 7.31 -4.66 -10.57
C PRO A 9 7.74 -3.52 -11.50
N LYS A 10 7.38 -3.64 -12.78
CA LYS A 10 7.63 -2.64 -13.83
C LYS A 10 6.35 -2.11 -14.49
N ASP A 11 5.21 -2.70 -14.12
CA ASP A 11 3.92 -2.43 -14.75
C ASP A 11 2.95 -1.81 -13.72
N ILE A 12 2.10 -0.90 -14.19
CA ILE A 12 1.02 -0.32 -13.38
C ILE A 12 -0.25 -1.14 -13.61
N LEU A 13 -0.85 -1.66 -12.52
CA LEU A 13 -2.12 -2.39 -12.57
C LEU A 13 -3.29 -1.45 -12.26
N PHE A 14 -4.20 -1.29 -13.23
CA PHE A 14 -5.45 -0.56 -13.05
C PHE A 14 -6.62 -1.52 -12.76
N ILE A 15 -7.36 -1.27 -11.68
CA ILE A 15 -8.59 -2.00 -11.34
C ILE A 15 -9.78 -1.03 -11.45
N TYR A 16 -10.67 -1.27 -12.41
CA TYR A 16 -11.83 -0.42 -12.69
C TYR A 16 -13.16 -1.17 -12.52
N GLY A 17 -14.27 -0.44 -12.43
CA GLY A 17 -15.61 -1.00 -12.30
C GLY A 17 -16.59 -0.07 -11.59
N PRO A 18 -17.90 -0.43 -11.54
CA PRO A 18 -18.96 0.40 -10.96
C PRO A 18 -18.70 0.84 -9.52
N LYS A 19 -19.28 1.97 -9.09
CA LYS A 19 -19.20 2.40 -7.69
C LYS A 19 -19.73 1.28 -6.78
N SER A 20 -19.05 1.05 -5.66
CA SER A 20 -19.40 0.00 -4.68
C SER A 20 -19.23 -1.45 -5.17
N SER A 21 -18.54 -1.70 -6.27
CA SER A 21 -18.21 -3.06 -6.75
C SER A 21 -17.11 -3.78 -5.93
N GLY A 22 -16.79 -3.32 -4.72
CA GLY A 22 -15.81 -3.98 -3.85
C GLY A 22 -14.34 -3.86 -4.26
N LYS A 23 -13.96 -2.98 -5.21
CA LYS A 23 -12.56 -2.83 -5.68
C LYS A 23 -11.54 -2.62 -4.56
N THR A 24 -11.83 -1.73 -3.62
CA THR A 24 -10.96 -1.47 -2.46
C THR A 24 -10.79 -2.72 -1.63
N THR A 25 -11.88 -3.44 -1.33
CA THR A 25 -11.85 -4.71 -0.60
C THR A 25 -11.03 -5.77 -1.33
N LEU A 26 -11.19 -5.89 -2.65
CA LEU A 26 -10.40 -6.80 -3.48
C LEU A 26 -8.91 -6.49 -3.40
N LEU A 27 -8.53 -5.21 -3.53
CA LEU A 27 -7.12 -4.78 -3.45
C LEU A 27 -6.53 -5.07 -2.07
N MET A 28 -7.28 -4.79 -0.99
CA MET A 28 -6.82 -5.06 0.38
C MET A 28 -6.62 -6.56 0.64
N LYS A 29 -7.59 -7.41 0.24
CA LYS A 29 -7.44 -8.87 0.35
C LYS A 29 -6.29 -9.40 -0.48
N PHE A 30 -6.05 -8.84 -1.66
CA PHE A 30 -4.95 -9.22 -2.52
C PHE A 30 -3.59 -8.94 -1.85
N ILE A 31 -3.44 -7.76 -1.24
CA ILE A 31 -2.25 -7.38 -0.47
C ILE A 31 -2.05 -8.35 0.69
N GLU A 32 -3.08 -8.57 1.50
CA GLU A 32 -3.06 -9.45 2.67
C GLU A 32 -2.62 -10.87 2.32
N LEU A 33 -3.16 -11.45 1.23
CA LEU A 33 -2.90 -12.84 0.87
C LEU A 33 -1.59 -13.08 0.12
N ASN A 34 -1.01 -12.06 -0.53
CA ASN A 34 0.10 -12.26 -1.48
C ASN A 34 1.37 -11.47 -1.16
N LEU A 35 1.26 -10.43 -0.33
CA LEU A 35 2.36 -9.49 -0.04
C LEU A 35 2.69 -9.42 1.47
N SER A 36 2.01 -10.16 2.34
CA SER A 36 2.27 -10.19 3.80
C SER A 36 3.69 -10.63 4.16
N ASP A 37 4.24 -11.58 3.40
CA ASP A 37 5.51 -12.24 3.73
C ASP A 37 6.69 -11.67 2.90
N LYS A 38 6.43 -10.64 2.09
CA LYS A 38 7.39 -10.11 1.12
C LYS A 38 8.01 -8.80 1.61
N HIS A 39 9.26 -8.56 1.22
CA HIS A 39 10.06 -7.36 1.53
C HIS A 39 9.53 -6.04 0.90
N TYR A 40 8.23 -5.90 0.68
CA TYR A 40 7.63 -4.73 0.05
C TYR A 40 7.14 -3.74 1.10
N ASN A 41 7.51 -2.46 0.95
CA ASN A 41 6.90 -1.37 1.69
C ASN A 41 5.60 -0.95 0.98
N ILE A 42 4.46 -1.30 1.58
CA ILE A 42 3.14 -1.01 1.01
C ILE A 42 2.69 0.39 1.43
N LYS A 43 2.60 1.30 0.46
CA LYS A 43 2.03 2.63 0.66
C LYS A 43 0.61 2.71 0.11
N HIS A 44 -0.36 3.01 0.98
CA HIS A 44 -1.75 3.18 0.60
C HIS A 44 -2.13 4.68 0.55
N PHE A 45 -2.59 5.13 -0.61
CA PHE A 45 -3.00 6.52 -0.85
C PHE A 45 -4.49 6.59 -1.20
N ASN A 46 -5.26 7.35 -0.40
CA ASN A 46 -6.65 7.61 -0.72
C ASN A 46 -6.77 8.89 -1.55
N LEU A 47 -6.76 8.72 -2.88
CA LEU A 47 -6.86 9.83 -3.84
C LEU A 47 -8.19 10.61 -3.75
N ARG A 48 -9.22 10.13 -3.05
CA ARG A 48 -10.45 10.91 -2.83
C ARG A 48 -10.26 12.00 -1.76
N LYS A 49 -9.32 11.81 -0.84
CA LYS A 49 -9.05 12.73 0.28
C LYS A 49 -7.91 13.70 -0.02
N VAL A 50 -7.06 13.40 -1.00
CA VAL A 50 -5.88 14.19 -1.33
C VAL A 50 -6.13 14.94 -2.63
N LEU A 51 -6.00 16.26 -2.60
CA LEU A 51 -5.95 17.07 -3.81
C LEU A 51 -4.51 17.08 -4.33
N ILE A 52 -4.31 16.58 -5.55
CA ILE A 52 -3.02 16.63 -6.23
C ILE A 52 -3.19 17.61 -7.39
N ALA A 53 -2.84 18.88 -7.17
CA ALA A 53 -3.03 19.93 -8.16
C ALA A 53 -1.77 20.14 -9.02
N ASN A 54 -0.59 19.80 -8.49
CA ASN A 54 0.67 19.94 -9.20
C ASN A 54 1.67 18.82 -8.86
N TYR A 55 2.83 18.85 -9.53
CA TYR A 55 3.89 17.85 -9.35
C TYR A 55 4.46 17.82 -7.93
N ILE A 56 4.60 18.98 -7.28
CA ILE A 56 5.10 19.08 -5.91
C ILE A 56 4.10 18.42 -4.95
N ASP A 57 2.79 18.70 -5.12
CA ASP A 57 1.74 18.06 -4.32
C ASP A 57 1.78 16.53 -4.47
N PHE A 58 2.06 16.03 -5.68
CA PHE A 58 2.24 14.60 -5.92
C PHE A 58 3.44 14.05 -5.13
N ILE A 59 4.60 14.70 -5.22
CA ILE A 59 5.80 14.24 -4.52
C ILE A 59 5.57 14.25 -3.01
N GLN A 60 4.95 15.30 -2.48
CA GLN A 60 4.60 15.38 -1.06
C GLN A 60 3.63 14.28 -0.68
N ALA A 61 2.49 14.16 -1.38
CA ALA A 61 1.48 13.16 -1.07
C ALA A 61 2.00 11.71 -1.13
N PHE A 62 2.93 11.38 -2.03
CA PHE A 62 3.43 10.01 -2.24
C PHE A 62 4.71 9.68 -1.45
N PHE A 63 5.55 10.66 -1.16
CA PHE A 63 6.87 10.45 -0.57
C PHE A 63 7.06 11.08 0.80
N GLU A 64 6.20 12.01 1.24
CA GLU A 64 6.25 12.44 2.64
C GLU A 64 6.00 11.26 3.56
N VAL A 65 6.91 11.11 4.51
CA VAL A 65 6.88 10.05 5.51
C VAL A 65 5.93 10.50 6.60
N ASP A 66 4.85 9.75 6.78
CA ASP A 66 3.94 9.91 7.91
C ASP A 66 4.69 9.43 9.18
N TYR A 67 5.51 10.29 9.79
CA TYR A 67 6.29 9.96 11.00
C TYR A 67 5.41 9.56 12.20
N SER A 68 4.10 9.78 12.10
CA SER A 68 3.06 9.30 13.02
C SER A 68 2.86 7.77 12.95
N LYS A 69 3.29 7.12 11.86
CA LYS A 69 3.27 5.66 11.67
C LYS A 69 4.67 5.09 11.84
N SER A 70 5.31 5.36 12.99
CA SER A 70 6.41 4.51 13.43
C SER A 70 5.91 3.06 13.55
N PRO A 71 6.72 2.03 13.26
CA PRO A 71 6.35 0.64 13.52
C PRO A 71 6.30 0.42 15.04
N GLN A 72 5.16 0.74 15.65
CA GLN A 72 4.81 0.22 16.97
C GLN A 72 4.24 -1.18 16.75
N GLU A 73 5.13 -2.16 16.54
CA GLU A 73 4.95 -3.60 16.82
C GLU A 73 6.08 -4.41 16.16
N SER A 74 7.30 -4.21 16.66
CA SER A 74 8.32 -5.27 16.66
C SER A 74 9.09 -5.10 17.97
N ASN A 75 9.12 -6.13 18.80
CA ASN A 75 9.69 -6.21 20.16
C ASN A 75 8.74 -5.94 21.33
N LYS A 76 7.70 -6.77 21.47
CA LYS A 76 7.27 -7.23 22.81
C LYS A 76 7.42 -8.74 22.88
N GLY A 77 8.46 -9.17 23.57
CA GLY A 77 8.69 -10.57 23.94
C GLY A 77 9.84 -11.21 23.18
N LEU A 78 11.07 -10.86 23.56
CA LEU A 78 12.18 -11.81 23.75
C LEU A 78 13.31 -11.08 24.50
N ASN A 79 13.67 -11.64 25.66
CA ASN A 79 14.71 -11.25 26.64
C ASN A 79 14.22 -10.19 27.65
N THR A 80 14.11 -10.44 28.95
CA THR A 80 15.08 -10.96 29.94
C THR A 80 14.23 -11.46 31.14
N VAL A 81 14.44 -12.59 31.83
CA VAL A 81 15.61 -13.12 32.55
C VAL A 81 15.45 -14.63 32.69
#